data_AF-A0A7S2P7J5-F1
#
_entry.id   AF-A0A7S2P7J5-F1
#
_cell.length_a   1.000
_cell.length_b   1.000
_cell.length_c   1.000
_cell.angle_alpha   90.00
_cell.angle_beta   90.00
_cell.angle_gamma   90.00
#
_symmetry.space_group_name_H-M   'P 1'
#
loop_
_entity.id
_entity.type
_entity.pdbx_description
1 polymer ?
#
loop_
_entity_poly.entity_id
_entity_poly.type
_entity_poly.pdbx_seq_one_letter_code
_entity_poly.pdbx_strand_id
1 'polypeptide(L)'
;ANRDTYTDKLFQEFQPHLLRQHQGTPYLTFTSFNDAVDKFFSLIEDQRQLQKAEAAERSAKERLDKIRRDQEKRIEGLLEEQEKMKREAKLVETFAADIDNALLVINSALENGMDWDDLESLVEYEKKENQNPVAMLITRLNLKDDTVTLTLPDPDTEDENGVVVSVDVTVSRKMSAHANARVMFAQTRQKKEKSEKTIEASLNAMKAAEMNAMKQLKESKSKKDKIKMVPARKQFWWEKFNWFITSG
;
A
#
# COMPACT_ATOMS: atom_id res chain seq x y z
N ALA A 1 2.30 -53.02 25.63
CA ALA A 1 2.77 -51.63 25.81
C ALA A 1 2.73 -50.93 24.46
N ASN A 2 1.62 -50.26 24.14
CA ASN A 2 1.54 -49.45 22.92
C ASN A 2 2.46 -48.24 23.12
N ARG A 3 3.57 -48.20 22.38
CA ARG A 3 4.33 -46.96 22.22
C ARG A 3 3.42 -46.01 21.43
N ASP A 4 3.10 -44.86 22.00
CA ASP A 4 2.39 -43.76 21.35
C ASP A 4 3.26 -43.23 20.19
N THR A 5 3.31 -43.95 19.07
CA THR A 5 4.15 -43.64 17.89
C THR A 5 3.47 -42.65 16.95
N TYR A 6 2.30 -42.13 17.32
CA TYR A 6 1.42 -41.34 16.46
C TYR A 6 1.05 -39.98 17.06
N THR A 7 1.87 -39.44 17.97
CA THR A 7 1.71 -38.09 18.53
C THR A 7 1.66 -36.98 17.47
N ASP A 8 2.17 -37.24 16.26
CA ASP A 8 2.19 -36.31 15.13
C ASP A 8 1.06 -36.56 14.10
N LYS A 9 0.10 -37.46 14.37
CA LYS A 9 -0.97 -37.83 13.44
C LYS A 9 -2.35 -37.34 13.88
N LEU A 10 -3.18 -37.03 12.87
CA LEU A 10 -4.58 -36.63 13.00
C LEU A 10 -5.46 -37.83 13.36
N PHE A 11 -6.07 -37.81 14.54
CA PHE A 11 -7.06 -38.82 14.95
C PHE A 11 -8.43 -38.47 14.37
N GLN A 12 -9.04 -39.42 13.66
CA GLN A 12 -10.28 -39.18 12.91
C GLN A 12 -11.53 -39.52 13.73
N GLU A 13 -11.48 -40.64 14.46
CA GLU A 13 -12.61 -41.13 15.25
C GLU A 13 -12.14 -42.00 16.42
N PHE A 14 -13.02 -42.16 17.42
CA PHE A 14 -12.87 -43.14 18.49
C PHE A 14 -14.13 -44.01 18.53
N GLN A 15 -13.95 -45.33 18.63
CA GLN A 15 -15.05 -46.29 18.67
C GLN A 15 -14.74 -47.39 19.67
N PRO A 16 -15.76 -47.97 20.36
CA PRO A 16 -15.55 -49.09 21.27
C PRO A 16 -15.05 -50.37 20.56
N HIS A 17 -15.34 -50.52 19.27
CA HIS A 17 -14.96 -51.68 18.46
C HIS A 17 -14.37 -51.22 17.14
N LEU A 18 -13.39 -51.96 16.62
CA LEU A 18 -12.81 -51.70 15.30
C LEU A 18 -13.82 -52.07 14.20
N LEU A 19 -14.36 -51.08 13.48
CA LEU A 19 -15.23 -51.34 12.33
C LEU A 19 -14.45 -51.88 11.13
N ARG A 20 -15.11 -52.70 10.31
CA ARG A 20 -14.52 -53.33 9.11
C ARG A 20 -13.92 -52.32 8.13
N GLN A 21 -14.51 -51.12 8.05
CA GLN A 21 -14.05 -50.04 7.17
C GLN A 21 -12.67 -49.47 7.58
N HIS A 22 -12.21 -49.70 8.81
CA HIS A 22 -10.94 -49.18 9.35
C HIS A 22 -9.85 -50.27 9.50
N GLN A 23 -10.07 -51.48 9.01
CA GLN A 23 -9.12 -52.59 9.14
C GLN A 23 -7.77 -52.34 8.44
N GLY A 24 -7.74 -51.47 7.43
CA GLY A 24 -6.51 -51.07 6.72
C GLY A 24 -5.84 -49.79 7.26
N THR A 25 -6.45 -49.12 8.24
CA THR A 25 -5.93 -47.84 8.77
C THR A 25 -5.17 -48.04 10.09
N PRO A 26 -4.15 -47.21 10.39
CA PRO A 26 -3.47 -47.27 11.68
C PRO A 26 -4.45 -46.96 12.83
N TYR A 27 -4.52 -47.83 13.84
CA TYR A 27 -5.37 -47.66 15.02
C TYR A 27 -4.60 -47.86 16.32
N LEU A 28 -5.08 -47.24 17.39
CA LEU A 28 -4.58 -47.43 18.76
C LEU A 28 -5.65 -48.14 19.60
N THR A 29 -5.22 -49.05 20.44
CA THR A 29 -6.07 -49.74 21.41
C THR A 29 -5.77 -49.26 22.82
N PHE A 30 -6.85 -49.08 23.59
CA PHE A 30 -6.80 -48.62 24.98
C PHE A 30 -7.54 -49.60 25.89
N THR A 31 -7.20 -49.59 27.17
CA THR A 31 -7.77 -50.46 28.20
C THR A 31 -9.19 -50.09 28.59
N SER A 32 -9.51 -48.79 28.58
CA SER A 32 -10.83 -48.26 28.90
C SER A 32 -11.31 -47.35 27.79
N PHE A 33 -12.63 -47.28 27.61
CA PHE A 33 -13.25 -46.29 26.74
C PHE A 33 -12.90 -44.87 27.19
N ASN A 34 -12.89 -44.61 28.51
CA ASN A 34 -12.53 -43.29 29.04
C ASN A 34 -11.11 -42.88 28.66
N ASP A 35 -10.14 -43.81 28.69
CA ASP A 35 -8.75 -43.53 28.30
C ASP A 35 -8.65 -43.14 26.81
N ALA A 36 -9.41 -43.83 25.95
CA ALA A 36 -9.47 -43.52 24.51
C ALA A 36 -10.10 -42.15 24.25
N VAL A 37 -11.19 -41.83 24.95
CA VAL A 37 -11.91 -40.56 24.82
C VAL A 37 -11.05 -39.40 25.32
N ASP A 38 -10.39 -39.54 26.47
CA ASP A 38 -9.47 -38.53 27.02
C ASP A 38 -8.31 -38.25 26.07
N LYS A 39 -7.68 -39.31 25.53
CA LYS A 39 -6.58 -39.15 24.57
C LYS A 39 -7.03 -38.46 23.29
N PHE A 40 -8.19 -38.86 22.76
CA PHE A 40 -8.76 -38.28 21.53
C PHE A 40 -9.04 -36.78 21.69
N PHE A 41 -9.75 -36.38 22.75
CA PHE A 41 -10.08 -34.97 22.95
C PHE A 41 -8.87 -34.11 23.33
N SER A 42 -7.88 -34.66 24.05
CA SER A 42 -6.60 -33.97 24.29
C SER A 42 -5.90 -33.62 22.99
N LEU A 43 -5.81 -34.56 22.04
CA LEU A 43 -5.12 -34.34 20.77
C LEU A 43 -5.88 -33.39 19.84
N ILE A 44 -7.21 -33.46 19.81
CA ILE A 44 -8.03 -32.49 19.07
C ILE A 44 -7.84 -31.08 19.62
N GLU A 45 -7.78 -30.93 20.94
CA GLU A 45 -7.56 -29.61 21.54
C GLU A 45 -6.15 -29.11 21.24
N ASP A 46 -5.11 -29.94 21.36
CA ASP A 46 -3.73 -29.59 20.96
C ASP A 46 -3.66 -29.15 19.49
N GLN A 47 -4.31 -29.88 18.60
CA GLN A 47 -4.41 -29.53 17.18
C GLN A 47 -5.12 -28.19 16.97
N ARG A 48 -6.22 -27.95 17.68
CA ARG A 48 -6.96 -26.68 17.61
C ARG A 48 -6.11 -25.51 18.09
N GLN A 49 -5.31 -25.69 19.13
CA GLN A 49 -4.37 -24.68 19.63
C GLN A 49 -3.23 -24.43 18.64
N LEU A 50 -2.71 -25.48 18.01
CA LEU A 50 -1.69 -25.36 16.96
C LEU A 50 -2.21 -24.57 15.75
N GLN A 51 -3.41 -24.90 15.26
CA GLN A 51 -4.07 -24.17 14.17
C GLN A 51 -4.30 -22.70 14.50
N LYS A 52 -4.74 -22.40 15.74
CA LYS A 52 -4.87 -21.01 16.21
C LYS A 52 -3.52 -20.28 16.20
N ALA A 53 -2.46 -20.92 16.66
CA ALA A 53 -1.12 -20.33 16.67
C ALA A 53 -0.57 -20.12 15.24
N GLU A 54 -0.85 -21.03 14.30
CA GLU A 54 -0.53 -20.88 12.88
C GLU A 54 -1.30 -19.75 12.20
N ALA A 55 -2.61 -19.64 12.46
CA ALA A 55 -3.43 -18.56 11.95
C ALA A 55 -2.99 -17.20 12.50
N ALA A 56 -2.64 -17.12 13.79
CA ALA A 56 -2.06 -15.93 14.39
C ALA A 56 -0.72 -15.54 13.72
N GLU A 57 0.13 -16.52 13.43
CA GLU A 57 1.40 -16.28 12.72
C GLU A 57 1.18 -15.75 11.30
N ARG A 58 0.27 -16.37 10.53
CA ARG A 58 -0.05 -15.95 9.15
C ARG A 58 -0.63 -14.54 9.13
N SER A 59 -1.64 -14.28 9.96
CA SER A 59 -2.28 -12.96 10.02
C SER A 59 -1.31 -11.86 10.46
N ALA A 60 -0.36 -12.14 11.36
CA ALA A 60 0.68 -11.17 11.73
C ALA A 60 1.62 -10.84 10.56
N LYS A 61 2.03 -11.84 9.76
CA LYS A 61 2.85 -11.64 8.55
C LYS A 61 2.10 -10.85 7.48
N GLU A 62 0.87 -11.25 7.17
CA GLU A 62 0.04 -10.59 6.17
C GLU A 62 -0.22 -9.11 6.50
N ARG A 63 -0.46 -8.81 7.78
CA ARG A 63 -0.60 -7.42 8.26
C ARG A 63 0.66 -6.61 8.04
N LEU A 64 1.83 -7.19 8.34
CA LEU A 64 3.12 -6.53 8.13
C LEU A 64 3.39 -6.28 6.64
N ASP A 65 3.15 -7.27 5.79
CA ASP A 65 3.33 -7.14 4.34
C ASP A 65 2.37 -6.12 3.73
N LYS A 66 1.15 -6.00 4.27
CA LYS A 66 0.20 -4.97 3.87
C LYS A 66 0.69 -3.57 4.25
N ILE A 67 1.09 -3.39 5.52
CA ILE A 67 1.62 -2.11 6.00
C ILE A 67 2.84 -1.71 5.17
N ARG A 68 3.76 -2.63 4.93
CA ARG A 68 4.96 -2.39 4.11
C ARG A 68 4.60 -1.89 2.71
N ARG A 69 3.73 -2.61 1.98
CA ARG A 69 3.31 -2.21 0.63
C ARG A 69 2.60 -0.86 0.61
N ASP A 70 1.74 -0.59 1.60
CA ASP A 70 1.04 0.69 1.69
C ASP A 70 2.02 1.85 1.93
N GLN A 71 3.06 1.64 2.75
CA GLN A 71 4.11 2.65 2.96
C GLN A 71 5.01 2.81 1.74
N GLU A 72 5.44 1.73 1.09
CA GLU A 72 6.26 1.77 -0.13
C GLU A 72 5.55 2.58 -1.21
N LYS A 73 4.28 2.30 -1.49
CA LYS A 73 3.46 3.07 -2.44
C LYS A 73 3.33 4.54 -2.07
N ARG A 74 3.16 4.84 -0.79
CA ARG A 74 3.06 6.22 -0.32
C ARG A 74 4.37 6.99 -0.51
N ILE A 75 5.51 6.34 -0.23
CA ILE A 75 6.84 6.94 -0.42
C ILE A 75 7.10 7.15 -1.92
N GLU A 76 6.79 6.16 -2.75
CA GLU A 76 6.89 6.24 -4.20
C GLU A 76 6.09 7.43 -4.74
N GLY A 77 4.81 7.54 -4.39
CA GLY A 77 3.97 8.67 -4.83
C GLY A 77 4.50 10.04 -4.36
N LEU A 78 5.04 10.14 -3.14
CA LEU A 78 5.65 11.38 -2.66
C LEU A 78 6.92 11.76 -3.44
N LEU A 79 7.72 10.78 -3.85
CA LEU A 79 8.92 11.00 -4.65
C LEU A 79 8.57 11.37 -6.10
N GLU A 80 7.59 10.70 -6.69
CA GLU A 80 7.08 11.01 -8.02
C GLU A 80 6.50 12.43 -8.09
N GLU A 81 5.69 12.83 -7.11
CA GLU A 81 5.17 14.19 -7.02
C GLU A 81 6.30 15.22 -6.92
N GLN A 82 7.34 14.94 -6.13
CA GLN A 82 8.49 15.84 -5.97
C GLN A 82 9.28 15.99 -7.28
N GLU A 83 9.58 14.88 -7.95
CA GLU A 83 10.30 14.92 -9.23
C GLU A 83 9.46 15.60 -10.31
N LYS A 84 8.14 15.37 -10.33
CA LYS A 84 7.22 16.09 -11.21
C LYS A 84 7.27 17.60 -10.98
N MET A 85 7.13 18.08 -9.74
CA MET A 85 7.18 19.52 -9.45
C MET A 85 8.54 20.14 -9.80
N LYS A 86 9.64 19.41 -9.58
CA LYS A 86 10.99 19.86 -9.93
C LYS A 86 11.17 19.95 -11.44
N ARG A 87 10.66 18.96 -12.17
CA ARG A 87 10.67 18.90 -13.63
C ARG A 87 9.88 20.05 -14.23
N GLU A 88 8.64 20.27 -13.78
CA GLU A 88 7.82 21.40 -14.22
C GLU A 88 8.53 22.74 -14.00
N ALA A 89 9.16 22.94 -12.84
CA ALA A 89 9.93 24.16 -12.56
C ALA A 89 11.14 24.35 -13.52
N LYS A 90 11.84 23.26 -13.84
CA LYS A 90 12.96 23.26 -14.80
C LYS A 90 12.47 23.58 -16.22
N LEU A 91 11.30 23.07 -16.61
CA LEU A 91 10.70 23.38 -17.92
C LEU A 91 10.38 24.87 -18.05
N VAL A 92 9.78 25.48 -17.02
CA VAL A 92 9.52 26.94 -17.01
C VAL A 92 10.81 27.75 -17.14
N GLU A 93 11.89 27.31 -16.51
CA GLU A 93 13.19 27.97 -16.64
C GLU A 93 13.81 27.81 -18.03
N THR A 94 13.62 26.65 -18.67
CA THR A 94 14.17 26.34 -19.99
C THR A 94 13.44 27.11 -21.10
N PHE A 95 12.10 27.14 -21.02
CA PHE A 95 11.24 27.83 -21.99
C PHE A 95 10.93 29.28 -21.59
N ALA A 96 11.73 29.89 -20.71
CA ALA A 96 11.42 31.18 -20.12
C ALA A 96 11.15 32.29 -21.15
N ALA A 97 11.91 32.32 -22.26
CA ALA A 97 11.74 33.30 -23.33
C ALA A 97 10.38 33.16 -24.04
N ASP A 98 9.98 31.93 -24.37
CA ASP A 98 8.70 31.67 -25.05
C ASP A 98 7.52 31.95 -24.13
N ILE A 99 7.66 31.62 -22.85
CA ILE A 99 6.67 31.91 -21.81
C ILE A 99 6.52 33.43 -21.66
N ASP A 100 7.61 34.18 -21.51
CA ASP A 100 7.54 35.65 -21.38
C ASP A 100 6.92 36.30 -22.64
N ASN A 101 7.22 35.79 -23.83
CA ASN A 101 6.58 36.24 -25.07
C ASN A 101 5.06 35.95 -25.06
N ALA A 102 4.64 34.76 -24.63
CA ALA A 102 3.22 34.42 -24.49
C ALA A 102 2.53 35.35 -23.51
N LEU A 103 3.14 35.59 -22.34
CA LEU A 103 2.61 36.48 -21.32
C LEU A 103 2.53 37.92 -21.80
N LEU A 104 3.49 38.39 -22.60
CA LEU A 104 3.46 39.72 -23.20
C LEU A 104 2.28 39.89 -24.16
N VAL A 105 2.07 38.92 -25.07
CA VAL A 105 0.93 38.94 -26.01
C VAL A 105 -0.40 38.93 -25.25
N ILE A 106 -0.54 38.04 -24.26
CA ILE A 106 -1.75 37.97 -23.43
C ILE A 106 -1.97 39.29 -22.69
N ASN A 107 -0.96 39.84 -22.03
CA ASN A 107 -1.09 41.10 -21.28
C ASN A 107 -1.46 42.27 -22.19
N SER A 108 -0.82 42.40 -23.35
CA SER A 108 -1.14 43.46 -24.30
C SER A 108 -2.56 43.37 -24.85
N ALA A 109 -3.08 42.16 -25.11
CA ALA A 109 -4.47 41.98 -25.55
C ALA A 109 -5.47 42.45 -24.47
N LEU A 110 -5.19 42.15 -23.22
CA LEU A 110 -6.04 42.56 -22.08
C LEU A 110 -5.97 44.05 -21.78
N GLU A 111 -4.79 44.65 -21.90
CA GLU A 111 -4.61 46.10 -21.75
C GLU A 111 -5.39 46.86 -22.82
N ASN A 112 -5.57 46.27 -24.00
CA ASN A 112 -6.41 46.81 -25.07
C ASN A 112 -7.92 46.58 -24.85
N GLY A 113 -8.32 45.98 -23.73
CA GLY A 113 -9.72 45.74 -23.38
C GLY A 113 -10.36 44.57 -24.09
N MET A 114 -9.58 43.65 -24.66
CA MET A 114 -10.09 42.40 -25.22
C MET A 114 -10.62 41.50 -24.11
N ASP A 115 -11.81 40.92 -24.32
CA ASP A 115 -12.36 39.93 -23.40
C ASP A 115 -11.67 38.57 -23.59
N TRP A 116 -11.75 37.72 -22.57
CA TRP A 116 -11.03 36.45 -22.54
C TRP A 116 -11.58 35.41 -23.51
N ASP A 117 -12.89 35.41 -23.75
CA ASP A 117 -13.51 34.53 -24.75
C ASP A 117 -13.02 34.90 -26.17
N ASP A 118 -12.86 36.19 -26.44
CA ASP A 118 -12.26 36.70 -27.68
C ASP A 118 -10.77 36.37 -27.76
N LEU A 119 -10.04 36.48 -26.64
CA LEU A 119 -8.62 36.13 -26.57
C LEU A 119 -8.37 34.63 -26.76
N GLU A 120 -9.23 33.76 -26.21
CA GLU A 120 -9.15 32.31 -26.42
C GLU A 120 -9.45 31.98 -27.89
N SER A 121 -10.47 32.60 -28.47
CA SER A 121 -10.79 32.49 -29.90
C SER A 121 -9.63 32.96 -30.79
N LEU A 122 -8.96 34.06 -30.40
CA LEU A 122 -7.78 34.57 -31.11
C LEU A 122 -6.60 33.60 -30.99
N VAL A 123 -6.33 33.06 -29.81
CA VAL A 123 -5.27 32.06 -29.60
C VAL A 123 -5.55 30.80 -30.43
N GLU A 124 -6.80 30.34 -30.51
CA GLU A 124 -7.17 29.22 -31.40
C GLU A 124 -6.95 29.53 -32.88
N TYR A 125 -7.30 30.75 -33.30
CA TYR A 125 -7.09 31.21 -34.67
C TYR A 125 -5.60 31.28 -35.02
N GLU A 126 -4.79 31.89 -34.16
CA GLU A 126 -3.34 32.01 -34.31
C GLU A 126 -2.63 30.64 -34.35
N LYS A 127 -3.16 29.65 -33.61
CA LYS A 127 -2.66 28.27 -33.68
C LYS A 127 -2.95 27.60 -35.02
N LYS A 128 -4.19 27.74 -35.52
CA LYS A 128 -4.67 27.01 -36.71
C LYS A 128 -4.17 27.62 -38.01
N GLU A 129 -4.29 28.94 -38.14
CA GLU A 129 -4.00 29.65 -39.39
C GLU A 129 -2.55 30.10 -39.49
N ASN A 130 -2.02 30.70 -38.42
CA ASN A 130 -0.68 31.30 -38.43
C ASN A 130 0.42 30.35 -37.95
N GLN A 131 0.06 29.19 -37.37
CA GLN A 131 1.00 28.23 -36.77
C GLN A 131 2.01 28.89 -35.83
N ASN A 132 1.55 29.88 -35.06
CA ASN A 132 2.42 30.67 -34.20
C ASN A 132 2.97 29.79 -33.07
N PRO A 133 4.30 29.62 -32.94
CA PRO A 133 4.89 28.73 -31.95
C PRO A 133 4.54 29.11 -30.51
N VAL A 134 4.40 30.41 -30.23
CA VAL A 134 4.02 30.91 -28.89
C VAL A 134 2.56 30.58 -28.59
N ALA A 135 1.67 30.72 -29.57
CA ALA A 135 0.26 30.39 -29.42
C ALA A 135 0.06 28.87 -29.22
N MET A 136 0.87 28.04 -29.89
CA MET A 136 0.82 26.58 -29.74
C MET A 136 1.13 26.09 -28.32
N LEU A 137 1.95 26.84 -27.56
CA LEU A 137 2.25 26.51 -26.17
C LEU A 137 1.08 26.81 -25.23
N ILE A 138 0.17 27.73 -25.58
CA ILE A 138 -0.93 28.14 -24.70
C ILE A 138 -2.05 27.12 -24.76
N THR A 139 -2.42 26.51 -23.65
CA THR A 139 -3.47 25.47 -23.64
C THR A 139 -4.76 25.97 -23.03
N ARG A 140 -4.68 26.66 -21.89
CA ARG A 140 -5.85 27.25 -21.22
C ARG A 140 -5.50 28.57 -20.55
N LEU A 141 -6.44 29.51 -20.58
CA LEU A 141 -6.38 30.79 -19.87
C LEU A 141 -7.36 30.72 -18.69
N ASN A 142 -6.90 30.91 -17.44
CA ASN A 142 -7.76 30.90 -16.26
C ASN A 142 -7.91 32.30 -15.66
N LEU A 143 -9.09 32.86 -15.88
CA LEU A 143 -9.48 34.22 -15.50
C LEU A 143 -9.51 34.47 -13.98
N LYS A 144 -9.96 33.50 -13.19
CA LYS A 144 -10.22 33.73 -11.76
C LYS A 144 -8.95 33.86 -10.93
N ASP A 145 -7.90 33.17 -11.36
CA ASP A 145 -6.65 33.04 -10.62
C ASP A 145 -5.49 33.81 -11.27
N ASP A 146 -5.73 34.53 -12.38
CA ASP A 146 -4.69 35.17 -13.21
C ASP A 146 -3.56 34.19 -13.61
N THR A 147 -3.96 32.98 -14.01
CA THR A 147 -3.03 31.91 -14.39
C THR A 147 -3.23 31.47 -15.84
N VAL A 148 -2.14 31.01 -16.45
CA VAL A 148 -2.09 30.50 -17.82
C VAL A 148 -1.50 29.10 -17.76
N THR A 149 -2.16 28.13 -18.37
CA THR A 149 -1.65 26.76 -18.51
C THR A 149 -1.00 26.63 -19.89
N LEU A 150 0.27 26.25 -19.90
CA LEU A 150 1.11 26.10 -21.07
C LEU A 150 1.53 24.63 -21.22
N THR A 151 1.42 24.07 -22.41
CA THR A 151 1.92 22.73 -22.72
C THR A 151 3.36 22.86 -23.24
N LEU A 152 4.32 22.43 -22.43
CA LEU A 152 5.75 22.54 -22.73
C LEU A 152 6.33 21.16 -23.09
N PRO A 153 7.11 21.03 -24.17
CA PRO A 153 7.76 19.76 -24.50
C PRO A 153 8.89 19.46 -23.51
N ASP A 154 8.90 18.26 -22.93
CA ASP A 154 9.92 17.83 -21.98
C ASP A 154 10.99 16.98 -22.68
N PRO A 155 12.17 17.54 -23.01
CA PRO A 155 13.21 16.81 -23.73
C PRO A 155 13.80 15.65 -22.93
N ASP A 156 13.57 15.59 -21.62
CA ASP A 156 14.05 14.53 -20.75
C ASP A 156 13.08 13.32 -20.69
N THR A 157 11.90 13.42 -21.33
CA THR A 157 10.87 12.36 -21.29
C THR A 157 10.39 12.00 -22.70
N GLU A 158 10.61 10.75 -23.08
CA GLU A 158 10.12 10.16 -24.33
C GLU A 158 9.04 9.11 -24.04
N ASP A 159 8.06 9.00 -24.94
CA ASP A 159 7.04 7.94 -24.91
C ASP A 159 7.57 6.60 -25.45
N GLU A 160 6.73 5.55 -25.44
CA GLU A 160 7.11 4.21 -25.95
C GLU A 160 7.55 4.22 -27.43
N ASN A 161 7.22 5.28 -28.18
CA ASN A 161 7.57 5.46 -29.59
C ASN A 161 8.76 6.40 -29.80
N GLY A 162 9.42 6.87 -28.73
CA GLY A 162 10.53 7.81 -28.80
C GLY A 162 10.11 9.26 -29.08
N VAL A 163 8.84 9.61 -28.85
CA VAL A 163 8.31 10.97 -29.04
C VAL A 163 8.39 11.75 -27.73
N VAL A 164 8.88 12.99 -27.82
CA VAL A 164 8.98 13.91 -26.67
C VAL A 164 7.60 14.15 -26.05
N VAL A 165 7.47 13.84 -24.76
CA VAL A 165 6.24 14.03 -24.00
C VAL A 165 6.07 15.50 -23.67
N SER A 166 4.88 16.04 -23.86
CA SER A 166 4.55 17.41 -23.45
C SER A 166 3.86 17.43 -22.10
N VAL A 167 4.20 18.42 -21.27
CA VAL A 167 3.72 18.58 -19.90
C VAL A 167 2.98 19.90 -19.76
N ASP A 168 1.78 19.84 -19.18
CA ASP A 168 0.99 21.03 -18.87
C ASP A 168 1.50 21.69 -17.58
N VAL A 169 1.99 22.92 -17.70
CA VAL A 169 2.51 23.72 -16.60
C VAL A 169 1.70 25.00 -16.45
N THR A 170 1.27 25.30 -15.23
CA THR A 170 0.50 26.51 -14.94
C THR A 170 1.39 27.60 -14.36
N VAL A 171 1.38 28.78 -14.99
CA VAL A 171 2.17 29.95 -14.59
C VAL A 171 1.28 31.15 -14.31
N SER A 172 1.70 32.05 -13.43
CA SER A 172 1.01 33.30 -13.17
C SER A 172 1.34 34.33 -14.24
N ARG A 173 0.30 34.99 -14.78
CA ARG A 173 0.48 36.08 -15.76
C ARG A 173 1.10 37.34 -15.15
N LYS A 174 0.96 37.52 -13.83
CA LYS A 174 1.44 38.70 -13.09
C LYS A 174 2.95 38.72 -12.87
N MET A 175 3.64 37.66 -13.27
CA MET A 175 5.05 37.43 -12.99
C MET A 175 5.76 37.05 -14.28
N SER A 176 7.06 37.37 -14.39
CA SER A 176 7.88 36.82 -15.48
C SER A 176 8.07 35.32 -15.34
N ALA A 177 8.47 34.66 -16.41
CA ALA A 177 8.75 33.22 -16.44
C ALA A 177 9.78 32.82 -15.37
N HIS A 178 10.88 33.57 -15.25
CA HIS A 178 11.89 33.32 -14.21
C HIS A 178 11.36 33.52 -12.79
N ALA A 179 10.46 34.48 -12.59
CA ALA A 179 9.85 34.70 -11.29
C ALA A 179 8.88 33.56 -10.94
N ASN A 180 8.09 33.07 -11.90
CA ASN A 180 7.28 31.86 -11.76
C ASN A 180 8.14 30.63 -11.42
N ALA A 181 9.23 30.39 -12.16
CA ALA A 181 10.15 29.28 -11.90
C ALA A 181 10.71 29.34 -10.47
N ARG A 182 11.12 30.53 -9.98
CA ARG A 182 11.59 30.71 -8.60
C ARG A 182 10.54 30.34 -7.56
N VAL A 183 9.28 30.74 -7.78
CA VAL A 183 8.17 30.37 -6.89
C VAL A 183 7.95 28.86 -6.90
N MET A 184 7.95 28.23 -8.08
CA MET A 184 7.80 26.78 -8.21
C MET A 184 8.95 26.04 -7.51
N PHE A 185 10.20 26.45 -7.70
CA PHE A 185 11.34 25.86 -6.98
C PHE A 185 11.24 26.04 -5.46
N ALA A 186 10.76 27.19 -4.98
CA ALA A 186 10.53 27.41 -3.56
C ALA A 186 9.42 26.48 -3.01
N GLN A 187 8.34 26.30 -3.76
CA GLN A 187 7.27 25.36 -3.41
C GLN A 187 7.77 23.91 -3.40
N THR A 188 8.56 23.50 -4.39
CA THR A 188 9.18 22.17 -4.46
C THR A 188 10.09 21.91 -3.25
N ARG A 189 10.89 22.90 -2.82
CA ARG A 189 11.72 22.79 -1.60
C ARG A 189 10.88 22.61 -0.34
N GLN A 190 9.82 23.39 -0.18
CA GLN A 190 8.91 23.24 0.97
C GLN A 190 8.16 21.90 0.96
N LYS A 191 7.74 21.44 -0.22
CA LYS A 191 7.07 20.14 -0.40
C LYS A 191 8.02 18.98 -0.09
N LYS A 192 9.27 19.08 -0.55
CA LYS A 192 10.33 18.12 -0.22
C LYS A 192 10.59 18.03 1.29
N GLU A 193 10.73 19.16 1.97
CA GLU A 193 10.96 19.13 3.44
C GLU A 193 9.77 18.49 4.19
N LYS A 194 8.53 18.74 3.72
CA LYS A 194 7.33 18.11 4.27
C LYS A 194 7.23 16.62 3.95
N SER A 195 7.64 16.21 2.74
CA SER A 195 7.64 14.79 2.35
C SER A 195 8.71 14.02 3.12
N GLU A 196 9.91 14.57 3.31
CA GLU A 196 10.97 13.98 4.14
C GLU A 196 10.52 13.69 5.57
N LYS A 197 9.86 14.67 6.22
CA LYS A 197 9.28 14.46 7.57
C LYS A 197 8.21 13.37 7.58
N THR A 198 7.42 13.28 6.50
CA THR A 198 6.38 12.25 6.35
C THR A 198 6.99 10.86 6.15
N ILE A 199 8.08 10.77 5.36
CA ILE A 199 8.84 9.53 5.14
C ILE A 199 9.48 9.08 6.45
N GLU A 200 10.10 9.97 7.22
CA GLU A 200 10.70 9.63 8.51
C GLU A 200 9.66 9.11 9.52
N ALA A 201 8.51 9.79 9.62
CA ALA A 201 7.40 9.34 10.46
C ALA A 201 6.87 7.96 10.02
N SER A 202 6.76 7.73 8.71
CA SER A 202 6.37 6.44 8.13
C SER A 202 7.36 5.33 8.47
N LEU A 203 8.67 5.58 8.32
CA LEU A 203 9.72 4.61 8.65
C LEU A 203 9.71 4.25 10.13
N ASN A 204 9.48 5.23 11.02
CA ASN A 204 9.37 4.98 12.45
C ASN A 204 8.12 4.15 12.80
N ALA A 205 6.98 4.42 12.16
CA ALA A 205 5.77 3.62 12.31
C ALA A 205 5.98 2.18 11.80
N MET A 206 6.71 2.01 10.68
CA MET A 206 7.05 0.69 10.13
C MET A 206 7.93 -0.10 11.09
N LYS A 207 9.01 0.50 11.63
CA LYS A 207 9.85 -0.15 12.65
C LYS A 207 9.05 -0.61 13.86
N ALA A 208 8.10 0.19 14.33
CA ALA A 208 7.22 -0.20 15.43
C ALA A 208 6.30 -1.38 15.06
N ALA A 209 5.74 -1.37 13.85
CA ALA A 209 4.93 -2.49 13.34
C ALA A 209 5.76 -3.77 13.19
N GLU A 210 6.99 -3.68 12.67
CA GLU A 210 7.95 -4.80 12.57
C GLU A 210 8.30 -5.39 13.93
N MET A 211 8.61 -4.54 14.92
CA MET A 211 8.88 -5.00 16.28
C MET A 211 7.69 -5.73 16.89
N ASN A 212 6.47 -5.19 16.70
CA ASN A 212 5.25 -5.82 17.22
C ASN A 212 4.96 -7.15 16.54
N ALA A 213 5.12 -7.23 15.22
CA ALA A 213 4.98 -8.47 14.47
C ALA A 213 6.03 -9.49 14.92
N MET A 214 7.29 -9.09 15.09
CA MET A 214 8.36 -9.98 15.56
C MET A 214 8.08 -10.54 16.96
N LYS A 215 7.52 -9.72 17.87
CA LYS A 215 7.06 -10.18 19.19
C LYS A 215 5.95 -11.22 19.07
N GLN A 216 4.92 -10.94 18.27
CA GLN A 216 3.81 -11.88 18.03
C GLN A 216 4.28 -13.20 17.40
N LEU A 217 5.25 -13.14 16.48
CA LEU A 217 5.87 -14.31 15.87
C LEU A 217 6.65 -15.15 16.89
N LYS A 218 7.46 -14.49 17.75
CA LYS A 218 8.19 -15.17 18.83
C LYS A 218 7.23 -15.85 19.82
N GLU A 219 6.20 -15.13 20.26
CA GLU A 219 5.18 -15.69 21.16
C GLU A 219 4.44 -16.86 20.53
N SER A 220 4.07 -16.76 19.25
CA SER A 220 3.38 -17.83 18.53
C SER A 220 4.27 -19.05 18.36
N LYS A 221 5.56 -18.87 18.05
CA LYS A 221 6.55 -19.95 18.01
C LYS A 221 6.71 -20.63 19.37
N SER A 222 6.93 -19.86 20.44
CA SER A 222 7.03 -20.41 21.79
C SER A 222 5.76 -21.13 22.24
N LYS A 223 4.56 -20.67 21.82
CA LYS A 223 3.30 -21.38 22.05
C LYS A 223 3.26 -22.72 21.31
N LYS A 224 3.65 -22.75 20.02
CA LYS A 224 3.75 -24.00 19.24
C LYS A 224 4.74 -24.98 19.85
N ASP A 225 5.91 -24.51 20.25
CA ASP A 225 6.94 -25.36 20.86
C ASP A 225 6.44 -25.95 22.20
N LYS A 226 5.74 -25.14 23.01
CA LYS A 226 5.10 -25.64 24.25
C LYS A 226 4.03 -26.70 23.98
N ILE A 227 3.18 -26.51 22.97
CA ILE A 227 2.13 -27.48 22.58
C ILE A 227 2.77 -28.80 22.11
N LYS A 228 3.89 -28.73 21.38
CA LYS A 228 4.59 -29.94 20.89
C LYS A 228 5.39 -30.66 21.96
N MET A 229 5.95 -29.93 22.92
CA MET A 229 6.89 -30.47 23.90
C MET A 229 6.23 -30.95 25.19
N VAL A 230 5.08 -30.40 25.56
CA VAL A 230 4.36 -30.77 26.79
C VAL A 230 2.95 -31.20 26.38
N PRO A 231 2.53 -32.47 26.61
CA PRO A 231 1.13 -32.80 26.49
C PRO A 231 0.36 -31.88 27.42
N ALA A 232 -0.63 -31.15 26.89
CA ALA A 232 -1.45 -30.26 27.69
C ALA A 232 -1.98 -31.00 28.94
N ARG A 233 -2.25 -30.28 30.03
CA ARG A 233 -2.90 -30.84 31.23
C ARG A 233 -3.97 -31.81 30.76
N LYS A 234 -3.98 -33.05 31.27
CA LYS A 234 -5.02 -34.04 30.98
C LYS A 234 -6.38 -33.39 31.27
N GLN A 235 -6.98 -32.84 30.22
CA GLN A 235 -8.35 -32.39 30.25
C GLN A 235 -9.17 -33.62 29.98
N PHE A 236 -9.94 -33.90 30.99
CA PHE A 236 -10.82 -35.02 31.03
C PHE A 236 -12.06 -34.72 30.18
N TRP A 237 -12.52 -35.70 29.40
CA TRP A 237 -13.57 -35.46 28.39
C TRP A 237 -14.85 -34.87 28.98
N TRP A 238 -15.15 -35.19 30.24
CA TRP A 238 -16.33 -34.75 30.98
C TRP A 238 -16.21 -33.33 31.55
N GLU A 239 -15.04 -32.69 31.48
CA GLU A 239 -14.93 -31.23 31.68
C GLU A 239 -15.52 -30.45 30.49
N LYS A 240 -15.67 -31.11 29.32
CA LYS A 240 -16.18 -30.50 28.08
C LYS A 240 -17.70 -30.66 27.91
N PHE A 241 -18.31 -31.63 28.59
CA PHE A 241 -19.73 -31.91 28.50
C PHE A 241 -20.39 -31.69 29.86
N ASN A 242 -21.57 -31.07 29.90
CA ASN A 242 -22.35 -30.93 31.13
C ASN A 242 -22.94 -32.29 31.52
N TRP A 243 -22.14 -33.12 32.18
CA TRP A 243 -22.55 -34.38 32.77
C TRP A 243 -22.76 -34.17 34.28
N PHE A 244 -23.80 -34.78 34.82
CA PHE A 244 -24.09 -34.81 36.25
C PHE A 244 -24.27 -36.26 36.66
N ILE A 245 -23.69 -36.63 37.80
CA ILE A 245 -23.92 -37.93 38.41
C ILE A 245 -25.24 -37.82 39.17
N THR A 246 -26.29 -38.44 38.66
CA THR A 246 -27.49 -38.66 39.48
C THR A 246 -27.17 -39.76 40.49
N SER A 247 -27.24 -39.41 41.77
CA SER A 247 -27.14 -40.39 42.86
C SER A 247 -28.46 -41.16 42.90
N GLY A 248 -28.40 -42.47 42.64
CA GLY A 248 -29.48 -43.42 42.89
C GLY A 248 -29.33 -44.08 44.25
#